data_AF-A0A0S8BXZ8-F1
#
_entry.id   AF-A0A0S8BXZ8-F1
#
_cell.length_a   1.000
_cell.length_b   1.000
_cell.length_c   1.000
_cell.angle_alpha   90.00
_cell.angle_beta   90.00
_cell.angle_gamma   90.00
#
_symmetry.space_group_name_H-M   'P 1'
#
loop_
_entity.id
_entity.type
_entity.pdbx_description
1 polymer ?
#
loop_
_entity_poly.entity_id
_entity_poly.type
_entity_poly.pdbx_seq_one_letter_code
_entity_poly.pdbx_strand_id
1 'polypeptide(L)'
;MRGSTTLTLEPGGLKQRAAAGIRAATDVSILALARSIEFVVIFGSALLLPVWPVIAAAVLREGVYLRRYRATLARMTKHILAVWHARPVSRMITRWLTPAERAVPERIVGNCTHCGRCCLDQACVFLSFDEQGRSRCHIYGKRVWKVMFANCSRYPVDGPEIVLYRCPGFNAVRDPEASPQRIIPIAPAVQPAVLESIGAEWSETSGAPGS
;
A
#
# COMPACT_ATOMS: atom_id res chain seq x y z
N MET A 1 -5.60 20.85 -56.23
CA MET A 1 -5.13 19.45 -56.11
C MET A 1 -4.54 19.27 -54.72
N ARG A 2 -5.29 18.65 -53.79
CA ARG A 2 -4.79 18.33 -52.44
C ARG A 2 -4.12 16.96 -52.53
N GLY A 3 -2.82 16.91 -52.27
CA GLY A 3 -2.07 15.67 -52.21
C GLY A 3 -2.55 14.81 -51.05
N SER A 4 -3.01 13.62 -51.36
CA SER A 4 -3.33 12.57 -50.39
C SER A 4 -2.03 11.95 -49.88
N THR A 5 -1.62 12.34 -48.68
CA THR A 5 -0.54 11.69 -47.95
C THR A 5 -1.01 10.29 -47.52
N THR A 6 -0.59 9.26 -48.25
CA THR A 6 -0.79 7.87 -47.86
C THR A 6 0.07 7.58 -46.64
N LEU A 7 -0.57 7.49 -45.47
CA LEU A 7 0.02 7.00 -44.22
C LEU A 7 0.40 5.53 -44.39
N THR A 8 1.65 5.27 -44.77
CA THR A 8 2.26 3.94 -44.72
C THR A 8 2.51 3.58 -43.25
N LEU A 9 1.57 2.82 -42.67
CA LEU A 9 1.74 2.19 -41.36
C LEU A 9 2.80 1.09 -41.47
N GLU A 10 4.00 1.35 -40.96
CA GLU A 10 5.05 0.33 -40.85
C GLU A 10 4.56 -0.87 -40.01
N PRO A 11 4.78 -2.12 -40.47
CA PRO A 11 4.32 -3.33 -39.79
C PRO A 11 4.94 -3.53 -38.40
N GLY A 12 6.09 -2.89 -38.12
CA GLY A 12 6.71 -2.88 -36.77
C GLY A 12 5.87 -2.15 -35.72
N GLY A 13 5.16 -1.09 -36.11
CA GLY A 13 4.33 -0.30 -35.20
C GLY A 13 3.08 -1.04 -34.70
N LEU A 14 2.52 -1.94 -35.52
CA LEU A 14 1.32 -2.70 -35.16
C LEU A 14 1.60 -3.70 -34.01
N LYS A 15 2.73 -4.42 -34.09
CA LYS A 15 3.15 -5.38 -33.06
C LYS A 15 3.45 -4.69 -31.73
N GLN A 16 4.12 -3.54 -31.77
CA GLN A 16 4.42 -2.76 -30.55
C GLN A 16 3.15 -2.22 -29.89
N ARG A 17 2.19 -1.72 -30.68
CA ARG A 17 0.89 -1.26 -30.17
C ARG A 17 0.06 -2.39 -29.57
N ALA A 18 0.02 -3.55 -30.23
CA ALA A 18 -0.66 -4.74 -29.72
C ALA A 18 -0.04 -5.22 -28.39
N ALA A 19 1.30 -5.29 -28.32
CA ALA A 19 2.01 -5.65 -27.10
C ALA A 19 1.78 -4.64 -25.95
N ALA A 20 1.75 -3.34 -26.26
CA ALA A 20 1.41 -2.30 -25.28
C ALA A 20 -0.03 -2.44 -24.76
N GLY A 21 -0.99 -2.70 -25.64
CA GLY A 21 -2.40 -2.92 -25.27
C GLY A 21 -2.60 -4.13 -24.37
N ILE A 22 -1.96 -5.26 -24.69
CA ILE A 22 -2.00 -6.48 -23.87
C ILE A 22 -1.40 -6.24 -22.48
N ARG A 23 -0.29 -5.50 -22.39
CA ARG A 23 0.33 -5.15 -21.10
C ARG A 23 -0.60 -4.27 -20.26
N ALA A 24 -1.20 -3.25 -20.85
CA ALA A 24 -2.14 -2.38 -20.16
C ALA A 24 -3.37 -3.16 -19.63
N ALA A 25 -3.92 -4.07 -20.43
CA ALA A 25 -5.03 -4.93 -20.01
C ALA A 25 -4.63 -5.87 -18.86
N THR A 26 -3.40 -6.40 -18.89
CA THR A 26 -2.87 -7.26 -17.83
C THR A 26 -2.69 -6.49 -16.53
N ASP A 27 -2.14 -5.27 -16.59
CA ASP A 27 -1.93 -4.43 -15.42
C ASP A 27 -3.26 -4.03 -14.75
N VAL A 28 -4.27 -3.69 -15.56
CA VAL A 28 -5.64 -3.42 -15.06
C VAL A 28 -6.23 -4.64 -14.38
N SER A 29 -6.06 -5.83 -14.97
CA SER A 29 -6.58 -7.09 -14.43
C SER A 29 -5.89 -7.46 -13.11
N ILE A 30 -4.58 -7.30 -13.00
CA ILE A 30 -3.81 -7.54 -11.77
C ILE A 30 -4.28 -6.59 -10.66
N LEU A 31 -4.48 -5.31 -10.97
CA LEU A 31 -4.95 -4.32 -9.99
C LEU A 31 -6.39 -4.62 -9.53
N ALA A 32 -7.27 -5.03 -10.45
CA ALA A 32 -8.63 -5.42 -10.11
C ALA A 32 -8.64 -6.63 -9.17
N LEU A 33 -7.90 -7.69 -9.52
CA LEU A 33 -7.76 -8.88 -8.68
C LEU A 33 -7.19 -8.55 -7.30
N ALA A 34 -6.13 -7.75 -7.24
CA ALA A 34 -5.49 -7.34 -6.00
C ALA A 34 -6.47 -6.57 -5.08
N ARG A 35 -7.32 -5.70 -5.66
CA ARG A 35 -8.38 -4.98 -4.94
C ARG A 35 -9.49 -5.90 -4.45
N SER A 36 -9.92 -6.86 -5.26
CA SER A 36 -10.93 -7.84 -4.86
C SER A 36 -10.46 -8.70 -3.69
N ILE A 37 -9.21 -9.17 -3.72
CA ILE A 37 -8.62 -9.93 -2.62
C ILE A 37 -8.52 -9.07 -1.35
N GLU A 38 -8.05 -7.83 -1.47
CA GLU A 38 -7.98 -6.90 -0.34
C GLU A 38 -9.37 -6.64 0.27
N PHE A 39 -10.40 -6.45 -0.56
CA PHE A 39 -11.77 -6.30 -0.10
C PHE A 39 -12.25 -7.54 0.67
N VAL A 40 -12.04 -8.75 0.14
CA VAL A 40 -12.42 -10.00 0.80
C VAL A 40 -11.70 -10.15 2.14
N VAL A 41 -10.40 -9.88 2.19
CA VAL A 41 -9.60 -9.97 3.42
C VAL A 41 -10.08 -8.96 4.47
N ILE A 42 -10.33 -7.72 4.08
CA ILE A 42 -10.76 -6.66 5.01
C ILE A 42 -12.18 -6.91 5.48
N PHE A 43 -13.11 -7.22 4.56
CA PHE A 43 -14.50 -7.51 4.91
C PHE A 43 -14.59 -8.75 5.80
N GLY A 44 -13.87 -9.82 5.47
CA GLY A 44 -13.79 -11.01 6.31
C GLY A 44 -13.19 -10.72 7.69
N SER A 45 -12.14 -9.89 7.75
CA SER A 45 -11.55 -9.46 9.03
C SER A 45 -12.52 -8.61 9.86
N ALA A 46 -13.32 -7.75 9.22
CA ALA A 46 -14.34 -6.94 9.88
C ALA A 46 -15.51 -7.78 10.40
N LEU A 47 -15.93 -8.81 9.66
CA LEU A 47 -16.95 -9.77 10.12
C LEU A 47 -16.47 -10.54 11.36
N LEU A 48 -15.17 -10.87 11.40
CA LEU A 48 -14.52 -11.54 12.53
C LEU A 48 -14.06 -10.59 13.65
N LEU A 49 -14.35 -9.29 13.58
CA LEU A 49 -13.97 -8.28 14.58
C LEU A 49 -14.23 -8.71 16.05
N PRO A 50 -15.42 -9.24 16.42
CA PRO A 50 -15.65 -9.66 17.81
C PRO A 50 -14.80 -10.87 18.24
N VAL A 51 -14.34 -11.69 17.29
CA VAL A 51 -13.54 -12.88 17.58
C VAL A 51 -12.05 -12.55 17.67
N TRP A 52 -11.61 -11.46 17.02
CA TRP A 52 -10.19 -11.08 16.96
C TRP A 52 -9.47 -10.94 18.32
N PRO A 53 -10.05 -10.34 19.39
CA PRO A 53 -9.38 -10.29 20.69
C PRO A 53 -9.07 -11.67 21.28
N VAL A 54 -9.93 -12.67 21.01
CA VAL A 54 -9.72 -14.06 21.42
C VAL A 54 -8.58 -14.69 20.62
N ILE A 55 -8.57 -14.48 19.29
CA ILE A 55 -7.48 -14.95 18.42
C ILE A 55 -6.15 -14.32 18.85
N ALA A 56 -6.12 -13.01 19.09
CA ALA A 56 -4.92 -12.31 19.53
C ALA A 56 -4.41 -12.84 20.88
N ALA A 57 -5.31 -13.08 21.85
CA ALA A 57 -4.96 -13.68 23.13
C ALA A 57 -4.37 -15.09 22.97
N ALA A 58 -4.95 -15.91 22.08
CA ALA A 58 -4.48 -17.27 21.82
C ALA A 58 -3.11 -17.30 21.11
N VAL A 59 -2.94 -16.49 20.07
CA VAL A 59 -1.70 -16.41 19.27
C VAL A 59 -0.54 -15.83 20.08
N LEU A 60 -0.79 -14.79 20.88
CA LEU A 60 0.24 -14.14 21.68
C LEU A 60 0.42 -14.74 23.06
N ARG A 61 -0.50 -15.62 23.49
CA ARG A 61 -0.58 -16.18 24.85
C ARG A 61 -0.62 -15.10 25.94
N GLU A 62 -1.30 -13.99 25.63
CA GLU A 62 -1.42 -12.83 26.52
C GLU A 62 -2.89 -12.54 26.84
N GLY A 63 -3.31 -12.75 28.09
CA GLY A 63 -4.71 -12.50 28.52
C GLY A 63 -5.10 -11.01 28.57
N VAL A 64 -4.16 -10.09 28.34
CA VAL A 64 -4.42 -8.63 28.35
C VAL A 64 -5.46 -8.24 27.30
N TYR A 65 -5.46 -8.92 26.13
CA TYR A 65 -6.39 -8.65 25.04
C TYR A 65 -7.86 -8.92 25.42
N LEU A 66 -8.11 -9.93 26.25
CA LEU A 66 -9.43 -10.27 26.77
C LEU A 66 -9.84 -9.36 27.93
N ARG A 67 -8.93 -9.07 28.87
CA ARG A 67 -9.23 -8.18 30.01
C ARG A 67 -9.60 -6.76 29.55
N ARG A 68 -9.01 -6.30 28.45
CA ARG A 68 -9.28 -4.98 27.84
C ARG A 68 -10.06 -5.11 26.54
N TYR A 69 -10.99 -6.06 26.45
CA TYR A 69 -11.71 -6.42 25.22
C TYR A 69 -12.20 -5.22 24.40
N ARG A 70 -12.93 -4.28 25.01
CA ARG A 70 -13.45 -3.07 24.33
C ARG A 70 -12.34 -2.20 23.73
N ALA A 71 -11.26 -1.97 24.49
CA ALA A 71 -10.13 -1.20 24.01
C ALA A 71 -9.37 -1.93 22.90
N THR A 72 -9.22 -3.26 23.03
CA THR A 72 -8.64 -4.11 21.99
C THR A 72 -9.45 -4.03 20.70
N LEU A 73 -10.78 -4.12 20.80
CA LEU A 73 -11.69 -4.03 19.67
C LEU A 73 -11.59 -2.67 18.97
N ALA A 74 -11.60 -1.57 19.72
CA ALA A 74 -11.40 -0.22 19.17
C ALA A 74 -10.05 -0.07 18.44
N ARG A 75 -8.97 -0.65 18.98
CA ARG A 75 -7.66 -0.68 18.30
C ARG A 75 -7.69 -1.52 17.03
N MET A 76 -8.36 -2.67 17.04
CA MET A 76 -8.53 -3.52 15.87
C MET A 76 -9.35 -2.85 14.77
N THR A 77 -10.40 -2.12 15.12
CA THR A 77 -11.16 -1.31 14.15
C THR A 77 -10.27 -0.26 13.51
N LYS A 78 -9.50 0.49 14.30
CA LYS A 78 -8.52 1.46 13.77
C LYS A 78 -7.48 0.78 12.87
N HIS A 79 -7.00 -0.39 13.25
CA HIS A 79 -6.08 -1.19 12.44
C HIS A 79 -6.69 -1.57 11.09
N ILE A 80 -7.93 -2.08 11.06
CA ILE A 80 -8.62 -2.46 9.82
C ILE A 80 -8.81 -1.25 8.91
N LEU A 81 -9.24 -0.11 9.47
CA LEU A 81 -9.38 1.14 8.70
C LEU A 81 -8.03 1.60 8.14
N ALA A 82 -6.97 1.54 8.93
CA ALA A 82 -5.63 1.88 8.47
C ALA A 82 -5.13 0.94 7.37
N VAL A 83 -5.40 -0.37 7.47
CA VAL A 83 -5.12 -1.34 6.39
C VAL A 83 -5.91 -0.97 5.14
N TRP A 84 -7.20 -0.66 5.26
CA TRP A 84 -8.04 -0.25 4.13
C TRP A 84 -7.49 1.00 3.42
N HIS A 85 -7.10 2.04 4.16
CA HIS A 85 -6.54 3.26 3.58
C HIS A 85 -5.13 3.06 3.03
N ALA A 86 -4.28 2.34 3.76
CA ALA A 86 -2.90 2.12 3.36
C ALA A 86 -2.78 1.12 2.21
N ARG A 87 -3.80 0.30 1.93
CA ARG A 87 -3.81 -0.71 0.86
C ARG A 87 -2.58 -1.65 0.80
N PRO A 88 -2.10 -2.19 1.93
CA PRO A 88 -0.88 -2.97 1.95
C PRO A 88 -1.04 -4.33 1.25
N VAL A 89 -2.25 -4.91 1.20
CA VAL A 89 -2.50 -6.23 0.60
C VAL A 89 -2.44 -6.13 -0.91
N SER A 90 -3.13 -5.16 -1.50
CA SER A 90 -3.10 -4.99 -2.95
C SER A 90 -1.70 -4.64 -3.44
N ARG A 91 -0.95 -3.80 -2.72
CA ARG A 91 0.48 -3.57 -3.01
C ARG A 91 1.32 -4.85 -2.93
N MET A 92 1.14 -5.68 -1.91
CA MET A 92 1.89 -6.93 -1.81
C MET A 92 1.60 -7.85 -3.01
N ILE A 93 0.32 -8.02 -3.36
CA ILE A 93 -0.11 -8.88 -4.47
C ILE A 93 0.42 -8.37 -5.80
N THR A 94 0.28 -7.08 -6.07
CA THR A 94 0.80 -6.48 -7.30
C THR A 94 2.32 -6.63 -7.39
N ARG A 95 3.08 -6.59 -6.29
CA ARG A 95 4.55 -6.80 -6.31
C ARG A 95 4.90 -8.22 -6.70
N TRP A 96 4.10 -9.17 -6.21
CA TRP A 96 4.32 -10.57 -6.48
C TRP A 96 4.01 -10.93 -7.94
N LEU A 97 2.93 -10.35 -8.49
CA LEU A 97 2.45 -10.60 -9.86
C LEU A 97 3.15 -9.75 -10.94
N THR A 98 3.76 -8.62 -10.58
CA THR A 98 4.47 -7.77 -11.55
C THR A 98 5.86 -8.35 -11.88
N PRO A 99 6.26 -8.42 -13.16
CA PRO A 99 7.57 -8.91 -13.58
C PRO A 99 8.74 -8.12 -12.98
N ALA A 100 9.84 -8.81 -12.65
CA ALA A 100 11.02 -8.22 -12.01
C ALA A 100 11.76 -7.20 -12.89
N GLU A 101 11.63 -7.30 -14.21
CA GLU A 101 12.21 -6.36 -15.19
C GLU A 101 11.65 -4.93 -15.06
N ARG A 102 10.54 -4.75 -14.32
CA ARG A 102 9.92 -3.44 -14.05
C ARG A 102 10.35 -2.82 -12.72
N ALA A 103 11.24 -3.49 -11.98
CA ALA A 103 11.81 -3.00 -10.74
C ALA A 103 12.78 -1.84 -10.99
N VAL A 104 12.69 -0.74 -10.22
CA VAL A 104 13.77 0.25 -10.18
C VAL A 104 14.84 -0.27 -9.20
N PRO A 105 16.13 -0.26 -9.56
CA PRO A 105 17.17 -0.69 -8.65
C PRO A 105 17.38 0.41 -7.60
N GLU A 106 16.75 0.22 -6.44
CA GLU A 106 16.88 1.07 -5.26
C GLU A 106 17.49 0.26 -4.11
N ARG A 107 18.39 0.90 -3.38
CA ARG A 107 18.92 0.39 -2.12
C ARG A 107 18.30 1.19 -0.98
N ILE A 108 17.71 0.48 -0.02
CA ILE A 108 17.25 1.12 1.21
C ILE A 108 18.40 1.22 2.21
N VAL A 109 18.60 2.41 2.76
CA VAL A 109 19.59 2.70 3.80
C VAL A 109 18.91 3.32 5.02
N GLY A 110 19.54 3.19 6.19
CA GLY A 110 19.07 3.75 7.44
C GLY A 110 18.72 2.70 8.49
N ASN A 111 18.15 3.14 9.61
CA ASN A 111 17.88 2.33 10.79
C ASN A 111 16.54 2.70 11.42
N CYS A 112 15.93 1.75 12.14
CA CYS A 112 14.69 2.01 12.88
C CYS A 112 14.92 3.07 13.96
N THR A 113 14.13 4.16 13.93
CA THR A 113 14.15 5.25 14.92
C THR A 113 13.08 5.09 16.00
N HIS A 114 12.37 3.96 16.05
CA HIS A 114 11.27 3.73 16.99
C HIS A 114 10.15 4.80 16.92
N CYS A 115 9.86 5.33 15.74
CA CYS A 115 8.79 6.32 15.53
C CYS A 115 7.38 5.72 15.38
N GLY A 116 7.27 4.40 15.17
CA GLY A 116 6.00 3.67 15.04
C GLY A 116 5.26 3.85 13.71
N ARG A 117 5.72 4.71 12.79
CA ARG A 117 4.99 5.00 11.54
C ARG A 117 4.94 3.82 10.57
N CYS A 118 5.97 2.97 10.55
CA CYS A 118 5.97 1.71 9.80
C CYS A 118 4.85 0.74 10.24
N CYS A 119 4.29 0.94 11.43
CA CYS A 119 3.20 0.13 11.97
C CYS A 119 1.83 0.71 11.58
N LEU A 120 1.62 0.88 10.27
CA LEU A 120 0.39 1.44 9.68
C LEU A 120 0.07 2.84 10.22
N ASP A 121 1.05 3.74 10.15
CA ASP A 121 0.95 5.10 10.70
C ASP A 121 0.43 5.10 12.16
N GLN A 122 1.10 4.30 12.98
CA GLN A 122 0.81 4.14 14.41
C GLN A 122 -0.53 3.45 14.75
N ALA A 123 -1.27 2.93 13.76
CA ALA A 123 -2.57 2.29 13.98
C ALA A 123 -2.50 0.77 14.21
N CYS A 124 -1.31 0.16 14.17
CA CYS A 124 -1.16 -1.27 14.38
C CYS A 124 -1.59 -1.72 15.78
N VAL A 125 -2.36 -2.80 15.86
CA VAL A 125 -2.83 -3.38 17.13
C VAL A 125 -1.69 -3.89 18.03
N PHE A 126 -0.54 -4.24 17.45
CA PHE A 126 0.65 -4.71 18.17
C PHE A 126 1.62 -3.59 18.57
N LEU A 127 1.26 -2.33 18.29
CA LEU A 127 2.08 -1.17 18.64
C LEU A 127 1.76 -0.68 20.06
N SER A 128 2.79 -0.38 20.80
CA SER A 128 2.75 0.41 22.04
C SER A 128 3.82 1.48 22.02
N PHE A 129 3.74 2.42 22.96
CA PHE A 129 4.74 3.44 23.19
C PHE A 129 5.20 3.36 24.64
N ASP A 130 6.50 3.56 24.88
CA ASP A 130 7.05 3.72 26.23
C ASP A 130 6.77 5.14 26.77
N GLU A 131 7.16 5.38 28.03
CA GLU A 131 6.98 6.68 28.69
C GLU A 131 7.75 7.81 28.00
N GLN A 132 8.82 7.46 27.27
CA GLN A 132 9.63 8.38 26.47
C GLN A 132 9.08 8.58 25.06
N GLY A 133 7.90 8.02 24.73
CA GLY A 133 7.26 8.15 23.43
C GLY A 133 7.90 7.31 22.32
N ARG A 134 8.76 6.34 22.65
CA ARG A 134 9.37 5.43 21.68
C ARG A 134 8.46 4.24 21.42
N SER A 135 8.26 3.95 20.15
CA SER A 135 7.40 2.85 19.72
C SER A 135 8.04 1.49 19.99
N ARG A 136 7.23 0.53 20.43
CA ARG A 136 7.57 -0.87 20.62
C ARG A 136 6.53 -1.76 19.94
N CYS A 137 7.01 -2.71 19.14
CA CYS A 137 6.16 -3.72 18.51
C CYS A 137 6.21 -5.01 19.35
N HIS A 138 5.05 -5.46 19.86
CA HIS A 138 4.94 -6.62 20.75
C HIS A 138 5.28 -7.96 20.09
N ILE A 139 5.21 -8.02 18.77
CA ILE A 139 5.51 -9.23 18.00
C ILE A 139 6.93 -9.23 17.42
N TYR A 140 7.67 -8.11 17.50
CA TYR A 140 9.00 -8.00 16.91
C TYR A 140 9.95 -9.08 17.43
N GLY A 141 10.67 -9.72 16.52
CA GLY A 141 11.61 -10.81 16.84
C GLY A 141 10.96 -12.17 17.16
N LYS A 142 9.64 -12.24 17.37
CA LYS A 142 8.93 -13.52 17.61
C LYS A 142 8.79 -14.32 16.32
N ARG A 143 8.68 -15.66 16.42
CA ARG A 143 8.48 -16.55 15.25
C ARG A 143 7.21 -16.17 14.45
N VAL A 144 6.13 -15.79 15.16
CA VAL A 144 4.89 -15.30 14.53
C VAL A 144 5.11 -14.06 13.65
N TRP A 145 6.02 -13.16 14.02
CA TRP A 145 6.34 -11.97 13.23
C TRP A 145 7.05 -12.31 11.92
N LYS A 146 7.96 -13.29 11.94
CA LYS A 146 8.65 -13.74 10.72
C LYS A 146 7.74 -14.54 9.79
N VAL A 147 6.84 -15.36 10.34
CA VAL A 147 6.04 -16.31 9.55
C VAL A 147 4.68 -15.74 9.16
N MET A 148 3.88 -15.25 10.11
CA MET A 148 2.51 -14.78 9.84
C MET A 148 2.45 -13.31 9.45
N PHE A 149 3.37 -12.50 9.96
CA PHE A 149 3.43 -11.05 9.68
C PHE A 149 4.65 -10.71 8.81
N ALA A 150 4.94 -11.56 7.82
CA ALA A 150 6.10 -11.43 6.94
C ALA A 150 6.22 -10.02 6.31
N ASN A 151 5.09 -9.36 6.02
CA ASN A 151 5.06 -7.97 5.55
C ASN A 151 5.71 -6.99 6.55
N CYS A 152 5.43 -7.12 7.84
CA CYS A 152 6.06 -6.30 8.87
C CYS A 152 7.55 -6.58 9.02
N SER A 153 8.00 -7.80 8.70
CA SER A 153 9.42 -8.16 8.77
C SER A 153 10.25 -7.71 7.57
N ARG A 154 9.59 -7.38 6.47
CA ARG A 154 10.22 -6.94 5.21
C ARG A 154 10.24 -5.43 5.04
N TYR A 155 9.57 -4.68 5.92
CA TYR A 155 9.53 -3.23 5.85
C TYR A 155 10.89 -2.60 6.20
N PRO A 156 11.30 -1.51 5.52
CA PRO A 156 10.73 -0.97 4.27
C PRO A 156 11.12 -1.80 3.04
N VAL A 157 10.16 -2.03 2.13
CA VAL A 157 10.42 -2.80 0.91
C VAL A 157 10.94 -1.93 -0.24
N ASP A 158 10.47 -0.69 -0.35
CA ASP A 158 10.84 0.24 -1.42
C ASP A 158 10.72 1.71 -0.97
N GLY A 159 11.25 2.63 -1.78
CA GLY A 159 11.13 4.08 -1.53
C GLY A 159 9.69 4.57 -1.37
N PRO A 160 8.73 4.15 -2.21
CA PRO A 160 7.33 4.53 -2.07
C PRO A 160 6.71 4.17 -0.70
N GLU A 161 7.09 3.05 -0.09
CA GLU A 161 6.70 2.70 1.28
C GLU A 161 7.27 3.64 2.35
N ILE A 162 8.51 4.11 2.18
CA ILE A 162 9.13 5.09 3.08
C ILE A 162 8.36 6.40 3.03
N VAL A 163 8.01 6.85 1.82
CA VAL A 163 7.22 8.08 1.60
C VAL A 163 5.82 7.95 2.20
N LEU A 164 5.14 6.83 1.96
CA LEU A 164 3.80 6.59 2.46
C LEU A 164 3.70 6.73 3.98
N TYR A 165 4.62 6.09 4.71
CA TYR A 165 4.63 6.13 6.17
C TYR A 165 5.48 7.27 6.73
N ARG A 166 6.12 8.09 5.88
CA ARG A 166 6.96 9.23 6.30
C ARG A 166 7.94 8.84 7.42
N CYS A 167 8.60 7.70 7.27
CA CYS A 167 9.46 7.11 8.30
C CYS A 167 10.81 7.84 8.30
N PRO A 168 11.20 8.56 9.37
CA PRO A 168 12.39 9.43 9.36
C PRO A 168 13.72 8.65 9.40
N GLY A 169 13.67 7.34 9.67
CA GLY A 169 14.85 6.51 9.84
C GLY A 169 15.37 5.83 8.57
N PHE A 170 14.62 5.88 7.47
CA PHE A 170 14.94 5.16 6.24
C PHE A 170 14.93 6.10 5.04
N ASN A 171 15.82 5.83 4.08
CA ASN A 171 15.86 6.54 2.79
C ASN A 171 16.10 5.54 1.66
N ALA A 172 15.47 5.78 0.50
CA ALA A 172 15.77 5.05 -0.72
C ALA A 172 16.85 5.80 -1.51
N VAL A 173 17.93 5.11 -1.85
CA VAL A 173 19.04 5.63 -2.65
C VAL A 173 19.07 4.86 -3.96
N ARG A 174 19.22 5.57 -5.07
CA ARG A 174 19.43 4.93 -6.37
C ARG A 174 20.79 4.23 -6.34
N ASP A 175 20.77 2.96 -6.67
CA ASP A 175 21.98 2.14 -6.68
C ASP A 175 21.88 1.23 -7.92
N PRO A 176 22.61 1.52 -9.01
CA PRO A 176 22.54 0.75 -10.24
C PRO A 176 23.07 -0.68 -10.10
N GLU A 177 23.81 -0.97 -9.01
CA GLU A 177 24.30 -2.30 -8.67
C GLU A 177 23.39 -3.03 -7.67
N ALA A 178 22.36 -2.35 -7.15
CA ALA A 178 21.41 -2.99 -6.26
C ALA A 178 20.60 -4.06 -7.01
N SER A 179 20.52 -5.24 -6.41
CA SER A 179 19.63 -6.31 -6.86
C SER A 179 18.22 -5.75 -7.10
N PRO A 180 17.60 -5.97 -8.28
CA PRO A 180 16.33 -5.34 -8.66
C PRO A 180 15.23 -5.69 -7.66
N GLN A 181 15.03 -4.82 -6.67
CA GLN A 181 13.91 -4.92 -5.75
C GLN A 181 12.66 -4.43 -6.47
N ARG A 182 11.68 -5.32 -6.63
CA ARG A 182 10.45 -5.08 -7.39
C ARG A 182 9.66 -3.89 -6.87
N ILE A 183 9.81 -2.75 -7.53
CA ILE A 183 8.99 -1.56 -7.32
C ILE A 183 7.73 -1.67 -8.16
N ILE A 184 6.57 -1.51 -7.52
CA ILE A 184 5.34 -1.16 -8.25
C ILE A 184 5.26 0.37 -8.22
N PRO A 185 4.87 1.03 -9.31
CA PRO A 185 4.24 2.33 -9.17
C PRO A 185 3.07 2.21 -8.20
N ILE A 186 3.15 2.88 -7.04
CA ILE A 186 1.95 3.15 -6.25
C ILE A 186 1.07 3.95 -7.21
N ALA A 187 0.03 3.32 -7.78
CA ALA A 187 -1.06 4.09 -8.37
C ALA A 187 -1.46 5.07 -7.27
N PRO A 188 -1.28 6.39 -7.47
CA PRO A 188 -1.42 7.35 -6.38
C PRO A 188 -2.77 7.05 -5.74
N ALA A 189 -2.76 6.71 -4.44
CA ALA A 189 -3.95 6.90 -3.65
C ALA A 189 -4.34 8.34 -3.96
N VAL A 190 -5.48 8.54 -4.60
CA VAL A 190 -6.00 9.85 -4.99
C VAL A 190 -5.69 10.77 -3.82
N GLN A 191 -4.71 11.64 -4.01
CA GLN A 191 -4.32 12.56 -2.95
C GLN A 191 -5.59 13.38 -2.71
N PRO A 192 -6.02 13.58 -1.46
CA PRO A 192 -7.23 14.36 -1.18
C PRO A 192 -7.16 15.77 -1.82
N ALA A 193 -5.96 16.29 -2.04
CA ALA A 193 -5.71 17.54 -2.78
C ALA A 193 -6.23 17.54 -4.23
N VAL A 194 -6.35 16.39 -4.90
CA VAL A 194 -6.91 16.28 -6.26
C VAL A 194 -8.45 16.26 -6.24
N LEU A 195 -9.08 15.84 -5.13
CA LEU A 195 -10.53 15.93 -4.96
C LEU A 195 -11.00 17.37 -4.69
N GLU A 196 -10.20 18.18 -4.00
CA GLU A 196 -10.48 19.61 -3.82
C GLU A 196 -10.36 20.41 -5.13
N SER A 197 -9.37 20.10 -5.97
CA SER A 197 -9.23 20.79 -7.28
C SER A 197 -10.35 20.42 -8.25
N ILE A 198 -10.84 19.18 -8.22
CA ILE A 198 -11.98 18.74 -9.04
C ILE A 198 -13.31 19.34 -8.51
N GLY A 199 -13.43 19.63 -7.20
CA GLY A 199 -14.62 20.31 -6.66
C GLY A 199 -14.66 21.82 -6.96
N ALA A 200 -13.50 22.47 -7.02
CA ALA A 200 -13.39 23.90 -7.33
C ALA A 200 -13.71 24.20 -8.81
N GLU A 201 -13.24 23.36 -9.72
CA GLU A 201 -13.37 23.60 -11.17
C GLU A 201 -14.82 23.49 -11.69
N TRP A 202 -15.70 22.77 -10.99
CA TRP A 202 -17.12 22.66 -11.37
C TRP A 202 -18.00 23.83 -10.89
N SER A 203 -17.47 24.70 -10.02
CA SER A 203 -18.23 25.82 -9.47
C SER A 203 -18.11 27.11 -10.29
N GLU A 204 -17.15 27.20 -11.23
CA GLU A 204 -16.92 28.41 -12.04
C GLU A 204 -17.62 28.40 -13.42
N THR A 205 -18.07 27.24 -13.94
CA THR A 205 -18.69 27.16 -15.27
C THR A 205 -20.23 27.22 -15.30
N SER A 206 -20.91 27.46 -14.18
CA SER A 206 -22.37 27.63 -14.11
C SER A 206 -22.84 29.09 -14.03
N GLY A 207 -21.95 30.05 -14.31
CA GLY A 207 -22.28 31.47 -14.50
C GLY A 207 -23.02 31.73 -15.83
N ALA A 208 -24.34 31.81 -15.71
CA ALA A 208 -25.35 32.43 -16.59
C ALA A 208 -24.91 33.05 -17.94
N PRO A 209 -25.61 32.73 -19.05
CA PRO A 209 -25.89 33.73 -20.07
C PRO A 209 -27.04 34.63 -19.59
N GLY A 210 -26.74 35.89 -19.31
CA GLY A 210 -27.74 36.92 -19.14
C GLY A 210 -28.29 37.38 -20.48
N SER A 211 -29.62 37.44 -20.58
CA SER A 211 -30.45 38.49 -21.21
C SER A 211 -31.82 37.91 -21.55
#